data_AF-A0AA97DNA4-F1
#
_entry.id   AF-A0AA97DNA4-F1
#
_cell.length_a   1.000
_cell.length_b   1.000
_cell.length_c   1.000
_cell.angle_alpha   90.00
_cell.angle_beta   90.00
_cell.angle_gamma   90.00
#
_symmetry.space_group_name_H-M   'P 1'
#
loop_
_entity.id
_entity.type
_entity.pdbx_description
1 polymer ?
#
loop_
_entity_poly.entity_id
_entity_poly.type
_entity_poly.pdbx_seq_one_letter_code
_entity_poly.pdbx_strand_id
1 'polypeptide(L)' 'MKMIILAIAVWVLTGLIAVLGVTAGATIWAYMEPVVDTAPMPVSYFAAASVGFLALLLSLGVSGGITVHAARCNASSKTF' A
#
# COMPACT_ATOMS: atom_id res chain seq x y z
N MET A 1 -20.10 -2.89 14.58
CA MET A 1 -18.77 -3.50 14.85
C MET A 1 -18.08 -4.08 13.60
N LYS A 2 -18.73 -4.96 12.82
CA LYS A 2 -18.10 -5.65 11.67
C LYS A 2 -17.43 -4.73 10.63
N MET A 3 -18.03 -3.58 10.33
CA MET A 3 -17.47 -2.59 9.38
C MET A 3 -16.25 -1.83 9.89
N ILE A 4 -16.16 -1.62 11.22
CA ILE A 4 -15.00 -0.95 11.84
C ILE A 4 -13.79 -1.87 11.78
N ILE A 5 -13.98 -3.17 12.04
CA ILE A 5 -12.93 -4.18 11.92
C ILE A 5 -12.43 -4.25 10.48
N LEU A 6 -13.33 -4.20 9.49
CA LEU A 6 -12.97 -4.16 8.07
C LEU A 6 -12.14 -2.92 7.73
N ALA A 7 -12.53 -1.73 8.22
CA ALA A 7 -11.78 -0.50 8.00
C ALA A 7 -10.36 -0.60 8.58
N ILE A 8 -10.22 -1.10 9.81
CA ILE A 8 -8.91 -1.31 10.45
C ILE A 8 -8.06 -2.30 9.64
N ALA A 9 -8.63 -3.43 9.23
CA ALA A 9 -7.91 -4.46 8.47
C ALA A 9 -7.35 -3.93 7.14
N VAL A 10 -8.11 -3.09 6.44
CA VAL A 10 -7.71 -2.55 5.13
C VAL A 10 -6.61 -1.49 5.29
N TRP A 11 -6.66 -0.69 6.37
CA TRP A 11 -5.56 0.23 6.71
C TRP A 11 -4.30 -0.50 7.13
N VAL A 12 -4.40 -1.58 7.92
CA VAL A 12 -3.26 -2.44 8.27
C VAL A 12 -2.63 -3.05 7.02
N LEU A 13 -3.44 -3.55 6.09
CA LEU A 13 -2.95 -4.10 4.82
C LEU A 13 -2.24 -3.03 3.97
N THR A 14 -2.80 -1.83 3.89
CA THR A 14 -2.17 -0.70 3.18
C THR A 14 -0.82 -0.33 3.79
N GLY A 15 -0.74 -0.29 5.12
CA GLY A 15 0.53 -0.07 5.84
C GLY A 15 1.55 -1.18 5.58
N LEU A 16 1.13 -2.45 5.56
CA LEU A 16 2.00 -3.58 5.23
C LEU A 16 2.58 -3.46 3.81
N ILE A 17 1.76 -3.09 2.83
CA ILE A 17 2.25 -2.89 1.44
C ILE A 17 3.31 -1.78 1.41
N ALA A 18 3.13 -0.70 2.19
CA ALA A 18 4.10 0.39 2.24
C ALA A 18 5.43 -0.05 2.86
N VAL A 19 5.37 -0.73 4.01
CA VAL A 19 6.58 -1.22 4.70
C VAL A 19 7.30 -2.26 3.86
N LEU A 20 6.58 -3.23 3.28
CA LEU A 20 7.16 -4.26 2.42
C LEU A 20 7.74 -3.66 1.14
N GLY A 21 7.08 -2.67 0.54
CA GLY A 21 7.58 -1.96 -0.64
C GLY A 21 8.90 -1.22 -0.36
N VAL A 22 8.95 -0.45 0.73
CA VAL A 22 10.16 0.30 1.12
C VAL A 22 11.31 -0.65 1.47
N THR A 23 11.04 -1.70 2.24
CA THR A 23 12.07 -2.68 2.63
C THR A 23 12.58 -3.49 1.44
N ALA A 24 11.70 -3.90 0.51
CA ALA A 24 12.11 -4.54 -0.72
C ALA A 24 12.98 -3.61 -1.58
N GLY A 25 12.59 -2.35 -1.74
CA GLY A 25 13.37 -1.35 -2.48
C GLY A 25 14.76 -1.13 -1.88
N ALA A 26 14.83 -0.94 -0.56
CA ALA A 26 16.10 -0.78 0.16
C ALA A 26 16.99 -2.03 0.05
N THR A 27 16.40 -3.22 0.14
CA THR A 27 17.12 -4.50 0.02
C THR A 27 17.68 -4.67 -1.39
N ILE A 28 16.88 -4.39 -2.43
CA ILE A 28 17.34 -4.42 -3.82
C ILE A 28 18.50 -3.46 -4.02
N TRP A 29 18.38 -2.22 -3.50
CA TRP A 29 19.44 -1.23 -3.59
C TRP A 29 20.74 -1.69 -2.92
N ALA A 30 20.66 -2.20 -1.68
CA ALA A 30 21.83 -2.68 -0.93
C ALA A 30 22.56 -3.83 -1.62
N TYR A 31 21.84 -4.78 -2.24
CA TYR A 31 22.46 -5.85 -3.01
C TYR A 31 22.97 -5.42 -4.39
N MET A 32 22.50 -4.29 -4.90
CA MET A 32 22.89 -3.72 -6.19
C MET A 32 24.05 -2.73 -6.07
N GLU A 33 24.39 -2.20 -4.88
CA GLU A 33 25.45 -1.20 -4.67
C GLU A 33 26.82 -1.53 -5.30
N PRO A 34 27.31 -2.80 -5.37
CA PRO A 34 28.54 -3.12 -6.11
C PRO A 34 28.40 -3.07 -7.65
N VAL A 35 27.17 -3.12 -8.16
CA VAL A 35 26.83 -3.30 -9.59
C VAL A 35 26.23 -2.03 -10.20
N VAL A 36 25.60 -1.17 -9.40
CA VAL A 36 24.91 0.06 -9.83
C VAL A 36 25.83 1.02 -10.57
N ASP A 37 27.10 1.10 -10.18
CA ASP A 37 28.07 2.00 -10.82
C ASP A 37 28.70 1.41 -12.08
N THR A 38 28.48 0.13 -12.38
CA THR A 38 29.19 -0.60 -13.45
C THR A 38 28.28 -1.17 -14.54
N ALA A 39 26.97 -1.26 -14.29
CA ALA A 39 26.00 -1.78 -15.24
C ALA A 39 24.82 -0.82 -15.46
N PRO A 40 24.30 -0.71 -16.70
CA PRO A 40 23.11 0.08 -16.97
C PRO A 40 21.92 -0.44 -16.17
N MET A 41 21.15 0.49 -15.59
CA MET A 41 20.03 0.15 -14.71
C MET A 41 18.98 -0.67 -15.46
N PRO A 42 18.58 -1.85 -14.95
CA PRO A 42 17.62 -2.71 -15.65
C PRO A 42 16.24 -2.07 -15.67
N VAL A 43 15.58 -2.08 -16.84
CA VAL A 43 14.24 -1.50 -17.05
C VAL A 43 13.19 -2.10 -16.08
N SER A 44 13.40 -3.34 -15.64
CA SER A 44 12.54 -4.01 -14.64
C SER A 44 12.48 -3.29 -13.29
N TYR A 45 13.49 -2.49 -12.94
CA TYR A 45 13.50 -1.71 -11.70
C TYR A 45 12.41 -0.64 -11.68
N PHE A 46 12.28 0.13 -12.77
CA PHE A 46 11.22 1.13 -12.91
C PHE A 46 9.83 0.50 -12.96
N ALA A 47 9.69 -0.65 -13.63
CA ALA A 47 8.44 -1.41 -13.65
C ALA A 47 8.03 -1.87 -12.23
N ALA A 48 8.96 -2.40 -11.44
CA ALA A 48 8.68 -2.82 -10.07
C ALA A 48 8.28 -1.63 -9.17
N ALA A 49 8.99 -0.50 -9.26
CA ALA A 49 8.68 0.70 -8.49
C ALA A 49 7.29 1.25 -8.84
N SER A 50 6.99 1.42 -10.13
CA SER A 50 5.70 1.94 -10.60
C SER A 50 4.52 1.05 -10.21
N VAL A 51 4.66 -0.28 -10.32
CA VAL A 51 3.63 -1.23 -9.86
C VAL A 51 3.45 -1.17 -8.35
N GLY A 52 4.53 -1.02 -7.58
CA GLY A 52 4.47 -0.82 -6.13
C GLY A 52 3.70 0.45 -5.73
N PHE A 53 3.96 1.57 -6.38
CA PHE A 53 3.21 2.82 -6.17
C PHE A 53 1.73 2.69 -6.56
N LEU A 54 1.43 2.03 -7.68
CA LEU A 54 0.05 1.76 -8.08
C LEU A 54 -0.70 0.91 -7.05
N ALA A 55 -0.06 -0.15 -6.54
CA ALA A 55 -0.65 -1.00 -5.50
C ALA A 55 -0.95 -0.21 -4.22
N LEU A 56 -0.07 0.72 -3.83
CA LEU A 56 -0.30 1.61 -2.69
C LEU A 56 -1.46 2.58 -2.92
N LEU A 57 -1.52 3.23 -4.08
CA LEU A 57 -2.61 4.16 -4.42
C LEU A 57 -3.96 3.46 -4.42
N LEU A 58 -4.05 2.27 -5.02
CA LEU A 58 -5.27 1.46 -5.02
C LEU A 58 -5.67 1.06 -3.59
N SER A 59 -4.70 0.65 -2.77
CA SER A 59 -4.95 0.26 -1.38
C SER A 59 -5.44 1.44 -0.52
N LEU A 60 -4.89 2.64 -0.73
CA LEU A 60 -5.38 3.88 -0.11
C LEU A 60 -6.81 4.21 -0.54
N GLY A 61 -7.10 4.10 -1.84
CA GLY A 61 -8.45 4.34 -2.36
C GLY A 61 -9.49 3.39 -1.74
N VAL A 62 -9.17 2.10 -1.65
CA VAL A 62 -10.03 1.09 -1.03
C VAL A 62 -10.18 1.36 0.48
N SER A 63 -9.09 1.68 1.18
CA SER A 63 -9.12 2.05 2.61
C SER A 63 -10.05 3.24 2.87
N GLY A 64 -9.91 4.31 2.07
CA GLY A 64 -10.74 5.49 2.15
C GLY A 64 -12.22 5.18 1.88
N GLY A 65 -12.50 4.44 0.80
CA GLY A 65 -13.86 4.03 0.45
C GLY A 65 -14.55 3.21 1.53
N ILE A 66 -13.84 2.22 2.11
CA ILE A 66 -14.36 1.39 3.20
C ILE A 66 -14.57 2.22 4.47
N THR A 67 -13.68 3.16 4.77
CA THR A 67 -13.82 4.07 5.93
C THR A 67 -15.06 4.95 5.79
N VAL A 68 -15.27 5.55 4.62
CA VAL A 68 -16.46 6.37 4.32
C VAL A 68 -17.74 5.53 4.40
N HIS A 69 -17.72 4.32 3.82
CA HIS A 69 -18.88 3.42 3.86
C HIS A 69 -19.21 2.99 5.29
N ALA A 70 -18.20 2.63 6.09
CA ALA A 70 -18.37 2.30 7.50
C ALA A 70 -18.94 3.48 8.30
N ALA A 71 -18.46 4.71 8.06
CA ALA A 71 -18.99 5.91 8.71
C ALA A 71 -20.47 6.15 8.35
N ARG A 72 -20.86 5.99 7.09
CA ARG A 72 -22.26 6.11 6.63
C ARG A 72 -23.17 5.06 7.29
N CYS A 73 -22.75 3.80 7.34
CA CYS A 73 -23.52 2.74 8.00
C CYS A 73 -23.71 3.01 9.50
N ASN A 74 -22.68 3.52 10.17
CA ASN A 74 -22.74 3.84 11.60
C ASN A 74 -23.63 5.06 11.89
N ALA A 75 -23.64 6.06 11.01
CA ALA A 75 -24.55 7.21 11.11
C ALA A 75 -26.01 6.79 10.91
N SER A 76 -26.30 5.95 9.90
CA SER A 76 -27.66 5.46 9.64
C SER A 76 -28.22 4.57 10.76
N SER A 77 -27.34 3.87 11.50
CA SER A 77 -27.73 3.04 12.64
C SER A 77 -28.11 3.85 13.90
N LYS A 78 -27.80 5.14 13.96
CA LYS A 78 -28.09 6.00 15.12
C LYS A 78 -29.40 6.79 15.00
N THR A 79 -30.05 6.76 13.84
CA THR A 79 -31.27 7.55 13.55
C THR A 79 -32.58 6.76 13.77
N PHE A 80 -32.50 5.55 14.33
CA PHE A 80 -33.64 4.70 14.67
C PHE A 80 -33.68 4.43 16.17
#